data_AF-A0A699PXN7-F1
#
_entry.id   AF-A0A699PXN7-F1
#
_cell.length_a   1.000
_cell.length_b   1.000
_cell.length_c   1.000
_cell.angle_alpha   90.00
_cell.angle_beta   90.00
_cell.angle_gamma   90.00
#
_symmetry.space_group_name_H-M   'P 1'
#
loop_
_entity.id
_entity.type
_entity.pdbx_description
1 polymer ?
#
loop_
_entity_poly.entity_id
_entity_poly.type
_entity_poly.pdbx_seq_one_letter_code
_entity_poly.pdbx_strand_id
1 'polypeptide(L)'
;MAPRRTTRSTADQETINATTVTNAQLQTMIDQGVTVALAARKALRSTNGDNSHNSGTGVRKTERAARKCTYTDFLKCKPLPFKGTEGDASLS
;
A
#
# COMPACT_ATOMS: atom_id res chain seq x y z
N MET A 1 -67.44 38.08 -22.40
CA MET A 1 -66.30 37.12 -22.44
C MET A 1 -65.26 37.55 -21.42
N ALA A 2 -64.80 36.66 -20.55
CA ALA A 2 -63.82 36.98 -19.52
C ALA A 2 -62.38 36.67 -19.99
N PRO A 3 -61.36 37.49 -19.65
CA PRO A 3 -59.98 37.23 -20.06
C PRO A 3 -59.38 36.02 -19.35
N ARG A 4 -58.75 35.13 -20.12
CA ARG A 4 -58.12 33.90 -19.62
C ARG A 4 -56.78 34.24 -18.96
N ARG A 5 -56.63 33.91 -17.67
CA ARG A 5 -55.36 34.07 -16.92
C ARG A 5 -54.41 32.92 -17.29
N THR A 6 -53.25 33.25 -17.82
CA THR A 6 -52.15 32.30 -18.05
C THR A 6 -51.18 32.39 -16.88
N THR A 7 -51.08 31.32 -16.11
CA THR A 7 -50.03 31.10 -15.10
C THR A 7 -48.71 30.82 -15.81
N ARG A 8 -47.75 31.74 -15.68
CA ARG A 8 -46.36 31.53 -16.12
C ARG A 8 -45.69 30.62 -15.09
N SER A 9 -45.31 29.41 -15.49
CA SER A 9 -44.50 28.53 -14.66
C SER A 9 -43.11 29.16 -14.54
N THR A 10 -42.74 29.61 -13.35
CA THR A 10 -41.35 29.89 -12.99
C THR A 10 -40.66 28.54 -12.89
N ALA A 11 -39.80 28.21 -13.85
CA ALA A 11 -38.88 27.11 -13.66
C ALA A 11 -37.85 27.60 -12.63
N ASP A 12 -37.83 26.97 -11.46
CA ASP A 12 -36.74 27.13 -10.50
C ASP A 12 -35.47 26.62 -11.19
N GLN A 13 -34.62 27.56 -11.59
CA GLN A 13 -33.36 27.24 -12.25
C GLN A 13 -32.37 26.78 -11.17
N GLU A 14 -32.30 25.47 -10.98
CA GLU A 14 -31.31 24.84 -10.12
C GLU A 14 -29.93 25.15 -10.71
N THR A 15 -29.21 26.06 -10.06
CA THR A 15 -27.85 26.46 -10.46
C THR A 15 -26.91 25.33 -10.08
N ILE A 16 -26.65 24.43 -11.02
CA ILE A 16 -25.63 23.40 -10.87
C ILE A 16 -24.28 24.09 -11.00
N ASN A 17 -23.63 24.40 -9.87
CA ASN A 17 -22.29 24.98 -9.86
C ASN A 17 -21.27 23.97 -10.42
N ALA A 18 -21.04 24.01 -11.73
CA ALA A 18 -19.99 23.24 -12.38
C ALA A 18 -18.62 23.78 -11.94
N THR A 19 -18.01 23.13 -10.96
CA THR A 19 -16.64 23.47 -10.55
C THR A 19 -15.69 22.85 -11.57
N THR A 20 -15.22 23.67 -12.52
CA THR A 20 -14.20 23.25 -13.49
C THR A 20 -12.86 23.15 -12.78
N VAL A 21 -12.41 21.91 -12.52
CA VAL A 21 -11.07 21.66 -11.99
C VAL A 21 -10.07 21.77 -13.13
N THR A 22 -9.09 22.65 -12.98
CA THR A 22 -8.02 22.83 -13.97
C THR A 22 -6.91 21.79 -13.78
N ASN A 23 -6.17 21.47 -14.85
CA ASN A 23 -5.02 20.56 -14.76
C ASN A 23 -3.95 21.07 -13.77
N ALA A 24 -3.80 22.39 -13.64
CA ALA A 24 -2.91 22.99 -12.66
C ALA A 24 -3.33 22.66 -11.23
N GLN A 25 -4.64 22.72 -10.93
CA GLN A 25 -5.16 22.34 -9.61
C GLN A 25 -4.95 20.85 -9.32
N LEU A 26 -5.15 19.98 -10.31
CA LEU A 26 -4.84 18.55 -10.17
C LEU A 26 -3.35 18.32 -9.86
N GLN A 27 -2.46 19.00 -10.58
CA GLN A 27 -1.02 18.90 -10.32
C GLN A 27 -0.67 19.35 -8.90
N THR A 28 -1.27 20.46 -8.42
CA THR A 28 -1.03 20.93 -7.05
C THR A 28 -1.50 19.92 -5.99
N MET A 29 -2.62 19.24 -6.21
CA MET A 29 -3.10 18.20 -5.28
C MET A 29 -2.18 16.98 -5.27
N ILE A 30 -1.63 16.60 -6.43
CA ILE A 30 -0.67 15.51 -6.55
C ILE A 30 0.64 15.86 -5.83
N ASP A 31 1.17 17.06 -6.06
CA ASP A 31 2.43 17.52 -5.45
C ASP A 31 2.31 17.58 -3.91
N GLN A 32 1.16 18.04 -3.41
CA GLN A 32 0.84 18.00 -1.97
C GLN A 32 0.82 16.55 -1.44
N GLY A 33 0.13 15.64 -2.12
CA GLY A 33 0.07 14.23 -1.74
C GLY A 33 1.44 13.56 -1.71
N VAL A 34 2.27 13.80 -2.73
CA VAL A 34 3.65 13.29 -2.81
C VAL A 34 4.51 13.82 -1.67
N THR A 35 4.40 15.12 -1.37
CA THR A 35 5.14 15.76 -0.29
C THR A 35 4.79 15.15 1.06
N VAL A 36 3.50 14.94 1.34
CA VAL A 36 3.02 14.30 2.58
C VAL A 36 3.54 12.86 2.69
N ALA A 37 3.41 12.07 1.62
CA ALA A 37 3.88 10.68 1.62
C ALA A 37 5.40 10.57 1.83
N LEU A 38 6.17 11.46 1.22
CA LEU A 38 7.63 11.51 1.39
C LEU A 38 8.02 11.90 2.81
N ALA A 39 7.33 12.88 3.41
CA ALA A 39 7.55 13.28 4.79
C ALA A 39 7.26 12.13 5.76
N ALA A 40 6.14 11.42 5.58
CA ALA A 40 5.79 10.25 6.39
C ALA A 40 6.84 9.13 6.28
N ARG A 41 7.33 8.84 5.06
CA ARG A 41 8.41 7.87 4.84
C ARG A 41 9.71 8.28 5.55
N LYS A 42 10.08 9.56 5.48
CA LYS A 42 11.26 10.07 6.18
C LYS A 42 11.12 9.95 7.70
N ALA A 43 9.95 10.26 8.26
CA ALA A 43 9.66 10.08 9.68
C ALA A 43 9.80 8.61 10.10
N LEU A 44 9.21 7.67 9.37
CA LEU A 44 9.36 6.22 9.63
C LEU A 44 10.82 5.76 9.57
N ARG A 45 11.60 6.25 8.61
CA ARG A 45 13.04 5.94 8.51
C ARG A 45 13.84 6.54 9.66
N SER A 46 13.42 7.69 10.19
CA SER A 46 14.05 8.37 11.32
C SER A 46 13.77 7.70 12.65
N THR A 47 12.60 7.05 12.83
CA THR A 47 12.32 6.25 14.04
C THR A 47 13.17 4.98 14.12
N ASN A 48 13.65 4.47 12.98
CA ASN A 48 14.63 3.39 12.92
C ASN A 48 16.09 3.91 13.00
N GLY A 49 16.28 5.15 13.44
CA GLY A 49 17.58 5.76 13.68
C GLY A 49 18.23 5.18 14.93
N ASP A 50 19.36 4.50 14.72
CA ASP A 50 20.21 3.84 15.71
C ASP A 50 19.76 2.45 16.19
N ASN A 51 19.48 1.55 15.24
CA ASN A 51 19.97 0.19 15.43
C ASN A 51 21.40 0.13 14.86
N SER A 52 22.34 0.91 15.42
CA SER A 52 23.75 0.58 15.24
C SER A 52 23.89 -0.84 15.74
N HIS A 53 24.07 -1.75 14.79
CA HIS A 53 24.36 -3.12 15.08
C HIS A 53 25.74 -3.14 15.75
N ASN A 54 25.74 -2.90 17.06
CA ASN A 54 26.55 -3.68 17.97
C ASN A 54 26.14 -5.15 17.77
N SER A 55 26.60 -5.75 16.69
CA SER A 55 26.81 -7.19 16.60
C SER A 55 28.22 -7.47 17.10
N GLY A 56 28.49 -7.01 18.32
CA GLY A 56 29.58 -7.52 19.12
C GLY A 56 29.27 -8.95 19.55
N THR A 57 30.12 -9.87 19.09
CA THR A 57 30.36 -11.20 19.66
C THR A 57 29.21 -12.22 19.64
N GLY A 58 29.35 -13.20 18.74
CA GLY A 58 28.77 -14.53 18.97
C GLY A 58 28.30 -15.21 17.70
N VAL A 59 29.22 -15.92 17.04
CA VAL A 59 28.97 -16.77 15.87
C VAL A 59 28.69 -15.99 14.59
N ARG A 60 29.74 -15.81 13.78
CA ARG A 60 29.59 -15.61 12.34
C ARG A 60 28.66 -16.71 11.85
N LYS A 61 27.39 -16.40 11.54
CA LYS A 61 26.62 -17.25 10.64
C LYS A 61 27.40 -17.19 9.35
N THR A 62 28.25 -18.20 9.12
CA THR A 62 28.79 -18.47 7.81
C THR A 62 27.57 -18.51 6.91
N GLU A 63 27.44 -17.50 6.05
CA GLU A 63 26.49 -17.52 4.95
C GLU A 63 26.78 -18.82 4.22
N ARG A 64 25.89 -19.81 4.39
CA ARG A 64 26.06 -21.09 3.73
C ARG A 64 25.75 -20.78 2.28
N ALA A 65 26.80 -20.60 1.48
CA ALA A 65 26.69 -20.44 0.04
C ALA A 65 25.63 -21.40 -0.50
N ALA A 66 24.72 -20.92 -1.34
CA ALA A 66 23.68 -21.75 -1.95
C ALA A 66 24.35 -22.85 -2.77
N ARG A 67 24.61 -24.00 -2.14
CA ARG A 67 25.15 -25.17 -2.81
C ARG A 67 24.01 -25.76 -3.62
N LYS A 68 24.28 -26.05 -4.90
CA LYS A 68 23.35 -26.76 -5.78
C LYS A 68 23.01 -28.10 -5.12
N CYS A 69 21.83 -28.19 -4.52
CA CYS A 69 21.35 -29.41 -3.89
C CYS A 69 20.89 -30.36 -5.00
N THR A 70 21.47 -31.55 -5.08
CA THR A 70 20.96 -32.60 -5.96
C THR A 70 19.79 -33.32 -5.29
N TYR A 71 18.98 -34.03 -6.07
CA TYR A 71 17.89 -34.85 -5.53
C TYR A 71 18.40 -35.87 -4.50
N THR A 72 19.59 -36.45 -4.72
CA THR A 72 20.24 -37.36 -3.78
C THR A 72 20.71 -36.69 -2.49
N ASP A 73 21.09 -35.40 -2.54
CA ASP A 73 21.47 -34.64 -1.35
C ASP A 73 20.26 -34.37 -0.46
N PHE A 74 19.09 -34.11 -1.07
CA PHE A 74 17.83 -33.94 -0.36
C PHE A 74 17.40 -35.20 0.40
N LEU A 75 17.48 -36.38 -0.25
CA LEU A 75 17.14 -37.66 0.38
C LEU A 75 18.01 -37.98 1.61
N LYS A 76 19.23 -37.44 1.69
CA LYS A 76 20.15 -37.63 2.83
C LYS A 76 19.96 -36.60 3.95
N CYS A 77 19.14 -35.57 3.74
CA CYS A 77 18.89 -34.56 4.75
C CYS A 77 17.96 -35.11 5.84
N LYS A 78 18.31 -34.87 7.12
CA LYS A 78 17.39 -35.12 8.23
C LYS A 78 16.27 -34.08 8.16
N PRO A 79 14.99 -34.50 8.15
CA PRO A 79 13.89 -33.55 8.22
C PRO A 79 14.00 -32.74 9.52
N LEU A 80 13.87 -31.42 9.42
CA LEU A 80 13.80 -30.59 10.62
C LEU A 80 12.48 -30.87 11.33
N PRO A 81 12.46 -30.87 12.69
CA PRO A 81 11.23 -31.00 13.43
C PRO A 81 10.33 -29.80 13.12
N PHE A 82 9.37 -30.01 12.24
CA PHE A 82 8.36 -29.02 11.92
C PHE A 82 7.30 -29.05 13.02
N LYS A 83 7.14 -27.93 13.73
CA LYS A 83 5.96 -27.70 14.58
C LYS A 83 4.92 -27.02 13.70
N GLY A 84 4.11 -27.81 13.02
CA GLY A 84 3.05 -27.29 12.16
C GLY A 84 1.81 -26.86 12.95
N THR A 85 1.09 -25.88 12.41
CA THR A 85 -0.36 -25.79 12.57
C THR A 85 -0.94 -26.52 11.36
N GLU A 86 -1.82 -27.49 11.58
CA GLU A 86 -2.52 -28.20 10.51
C GLU A 86 -3.33 -27.18 9.71
N GLY A 87 -2.85 -26.82 8.52
CA GLY A 87 -3.58 -26.02 7.55
C GLY A 87 -4.32 -26.97 6.64
N ASP A 88 -5.64 -27.02 6.76
CA ASP A 88 -6.51 -27.79 5.88
C ASP A 88 -6.50 -27.13 4.49
N ALA A 89 -5.67 -27.65 3.58
CA ALA A 89 -5.70 -27.27 2.18
C ALA A 89 -6.83 -28.05 1.50
N SER A 90 -8.06 -27.57 1.66
CA SER A 90 -9.17 -27.96 0.79
C SER A 90 -8.86 -27.48 -0.63
N LEU A 91 -8.50 -28.42 -1.50
CA LEU A 91 -8.42 -28.19 -2.94
C LEU A 91 -9.82 -28.40 -3.51
N SER A 92 -10.44 -27.32 -3.98
CA SER A 92 -11.68 -27.38 -4.76
C SER A 92 -11.42 -27.79 -6.20
#